data_AF-A0A952S4N4-F1
#
_entry.id   AF-A0A952S4N4-F1
#
_cell.length_a   1.000
_cell.length_b   1.000
_cell.length_c   1.000
_cell.angle_alpha   90.00
_cell.angle_beta   90.00
_cell.angle_gamma   90.00
#
_symmetry.space_group_name_H-M   'P 1'
#
loop_
_entity.id
_entity.type
_entity.pdbx_description
1 polymer ?
#
loop_
_entity_poly.entity_id
_entity_poly.type
_entity_poly.pdbx_seq_one_letter_code
_entity_poly.pdbx_strand_id
1 'polypeptide(L)'
;MLKLKVFVLSLVFLATIGVIATNAQIDSIAKSHIEANVPDAQHFDEYLKSALEEYFKGRTGKDVSVEYELLRLGPTQSGIAYPKFYAWIKVVEKEKIIDQGAVRLAAIDKKRFEITHYLKCSEVIENPESAAEVFPSEVVEKIKQKIDDDKCRGKI
;
A
#
# COMPACT_ATOMS: atom_id res chain seq x y z
N MET A 1 -68.52 -5.53 20.98
CA MET A 1 -67.51 -6.13 21.89
C MET A 1 -66.77 -7.19 21.04
N LEU A 2 -65.60 -6.89 20.44
CA LEU A 2 -64.23 -7.02 21.02
C LEU A 2 -64.05 -8.42 21.64
N LYS A 3 -63.16 -9.36 21.26
CA LYS A 3 -61.89 -9.48 20.51
C LYS A 3 -61.89 -10.93 19.93
N LEU A 4 -61.03 -11.44 19.03
CA LEU A 4 -59.59 -11.60 19.21
C LEU A 4 -59.03 -12.58 18.13
N LYS A 5 -57.86 -12.23 17.57
CA LYS A 5 -56.78 -13.08 17.02
C LYS A 5 -57.09 -13.99 15.82
N VAL A 6 -56.67 -13.54 14.63
CA VAL A 6 -56.00 -14.44 13.68
C VAL A 6 -54.60 -13.87 13.41
N PHE A 7 -53.64 -14.76 13.58
CA PHE A 7 -52.22 -14.54 13.74
C PHE A 7 -51.60 -14.13 12.40
N VAL A 8 -50.81 -13.05 12.41
CA VAL A 8 -49.97 -12.62 11.28
C VAL A 8 -48.91 -13.69 11.06
N LEU A 9 -48.99 -14.41 9.94
CA LEU A 9 -47.94 -15.32 9.49
C LEU A 9 -46.83 -14.48 8.83
N SER A 10 -46.00 -13.83 9.65
CA SER A 10 -44.77 -13.19 9.17
C SER A 10 -43.76 -14.29 8.83
N LEU A 11 -43.56 -14.50 7.52
CA LEU A 11 -42.50 -15.33 6.97
C LEU A 11 -41.16 -14.63 7.25
N VAL A 12 -40.42 -15.09 8.27
CA VAL A 12 -39.06 -14.63 8.52
C VAL A 12 -38.13 -15.40 7.57
N PHE A 13 -37.71 -14.74 6.49
CA PHE A 13 -36.59 -15.21 5.68
C PHE A 13 -35.29 -15.02 6.48
N LEU A 14 -34.81 -16.07 7.16
CA LEU A 14 -33.42 -16.15 7.60
C LEU A 14 -32.55 -16.41 6.37
N ALA A 15 -32.14 -15.35 5.68
CA ALA A 15 -31.01 -15.41 4.77
C ALA A 15 -29.72 -15.36 5.61
N THR A 16 -29.26 -16.51 6.09
CA THR A 16 -27.88 -16.64 6.57
C THR A 16 -26.97 -16.59 5.36
N ILE A 17 -26.52 -15.38 5.00
CA ILE A 17 -25.37 -15.22 4.12
C ILE A 17 -24.17 -15.70 4.95
N GLY A 18 -23.86 -16.99 4.82
CA GLY A 18 -22.57 -17.53 5.22
C GLY A 18 -21.52 -16.89 4.31
N VAL A 19 -20.91 -15.81 4.79
CA VAL A 19 -19.67 -15.30 4.22
C VAL A 19 -18.62 -16.38 4.47
N ILE A 20 -18.40 -17.24 3.48
CA ILE A 20 -17.23 -18.11 3.46
C ILE A 20 -16.05 -17.15 3.24
N ALA A 21 -15.44 -16.71 4.33
CA ALA A 21 -14.14 -16.06 4.30
C ALA A 21 -13.16 -17.06 3.70
N THR A 22 -12.78 -16.85 2.44
CA THR A 22 -11.70 -17.58 1.81
C THR A 22 -10.40 -17.17 2.50
N ASN A 23 -9.99 -17.95 3.50
CA ASN A 23 -8.64 -17.85 4.05
C ASN A 23 -7.67 -18.21 2.93
N ALA A 24 -7.11 -17.20 2.26
CA ALA A 24 -5.91 -17.36 1.48
C ALA A 24 -4.85 -17.93 2.42
N GLN A 25 -4.53 -19.22 2.23
CA GLN A 25 -3.58 -19.94 3.03
C GLN A 25 -2.20 -19.35 2.73
N ILE A 26 -1.83 -18.30 3.47
CA ILE A 26 -0.47 -17.74 3.42
C ILE A 26 0.46 -18.90 3.75
N ASP A 27 1.32 -19.26 2.81
CA ASP A 27 2.35 -20.29 3.00
C ASP A 27 3.05 -20.04 4.34
N SER A 28 3.21 -21.09 5.14
CA SER A 28 3.92 -21.05 6.42
C SER A 28 5.30 -20.37 6.31
N ILE A 29 5.98 -20.53 5.17
CA ILE A 29 7.25 -19.85 4.86
C ILE A 29 7.01 -18.35 4.70
N ALA A 30 6.00 -17.96 3.93
CA ALA A 30 5.69 -16.55 3.74
C ALA A 30 5.32 -15.85 5.07
N LYS A 31 4.56 -16.54 5.92
CA LYS A 31 4.18 -16.05 7.23
C LYS A 31 5.41 -15.83 8.13
N SER A 32 6.33 -16.78 8.19
CA SER A 32 7.52 -16.65 9.04
C SER A 32 8.42 -15.49 8.59
N HIS A 33 8.58 -15.29 7.28
CA HIS A 33 9.34 -14.15 6.76
C HIS A 33 8.69 -12.81 7.11
N ILE A 34 7.37 -12.71 7.02
CA ILE A 34 6.64 -11.51 7.46
C ILE A 34 6.83 -11.29 8.96
N GLU A 35 6.59 -12.30 9.78
CA GLU A 35 6.70 -12.23 11.23
C GLU A 35 8.13 -11.94 11.72
N ALA A 36 9.15 -12.32 10.97
CA ALA A 36 10.55 -12.07 11.31
C ALA A 36 11.04 -10.67 10.89
N ASN A 37 10.44 -10.05 9.88
CA ASN A 37 11.00 -8.86 9.23
C ASN A 37 10.14 -7.61 9.28
N VAL A 38 8.82 -7.76 9.32
CA VAL A 38 7.92 -6.59 9.35
C VAL A 38 7.90 -6.02 10.78
N PRO A 39 8.17 -4.72 10.96
CA PRO A 39 8.00 -4.06 12.24
C PRO A 39 6.58 -4.26 12.79
N ASP A 40 6.43 -4.21 14.11
CA ASP A 40 5.09 -4.19 14.70
C ASP A 40 4.32 -2.92 14.29
N ALA A 41 3.00 -2.94 14.50
CA ALA A 41 2.13 -1.84 14.09
C ALA A 41 2.46 -0.50 14.79
N GLN A 42 3.08 -0.54 15.97
CA GLN A 42 3.43 0.66 16.72
C GLN A 42 4.63 1.39 16.08
N HIS A 43 5.59 0.65 15.54
CA HIS A 43 6.81 1.22 14.94
C HIS A 43 6.78 1.27 13.41
N PHE A 44 5.77 0.67 12.76
CA PHE A 44 5.68 0.57 11.31
C PHE A 44 5.78 1.92 10.61
N ASP A 45 4.93 2.88 11.00
CA ASP A 45 4.85 4.19 10.36
C ASP A 45 6.15 4.98 10.55
N GLU A 46 6.67 5.01 11.78
CA GLU A 46 7.92 5.70 12.12
C GLU A 46 9.09 5.20 11.27
N TYR A 47 9.26 3.87 11.18
CA TYR A 47 10.38 3.29 10.43
C TYR A 47 10.24 3.46 8.93
N LEU A 48 9.02 3.33 8.39
CA LEU A 48 8.78 3.52 6.97
C LEU A 48 9.02 4.98 6.57
N LYS A 49 8.46 5.92 7.33
CA LYS A 49 8.63 7.35 7.09
C LYS A 49 10.09 7.79 7.19
N SER A 50 10.80 7.34 8.23
CA SER A 50 12.23 7.65 8.40
C SER A 50 13.07 7.15 7.23
N ALA A 51 12.81 5.92 6.75
CA ALA A 51 13.52 5.36 5.60
C ALA A 51 13.27 6.16 4.30
N LEU A 52 12.03 6.59 4.07
CA LEU A 52 11.69 7.43 2.91
C LEU A 52 12.38 8.79 2.98
N GLU A 53 12.31 9.46 4.13
CA GLU A 53 12.94 10.77 4.32
C GLU A 53 14.46 10.69 4.18
N GLU A 54 15.11 9.66 4.75
CA GLU A 54 16.55 9.41 4.57
C GLU A 54 16.91 9.21 3.09
N TYR A 55 16.17 8.35 2.39
CA TYR A 55 16.39 8.09 0.97
C TYR A 55 16.28 9.35 0.11
N PHE A 56 15.19 10.12 0.28
CA PHE A 56 14.96 11.31 -0.53
C PHE A 56 15.83 12.50 -0.12
N LYS A 57 16.23 12.61 1.14
CA LYS A 57 17.27 13.56 1.58
C LYS A 57 18.60 13.28 0.91
N GLY A 58 19.03 12.02 0.90
CA GLY A 58 20.26 11.59 0.21
C GLY A 58 20.21 11.82 -1.30
N ARG A 59 19.05 11.58 -1.94
CA ARG A 59 18.85 11.76 -3.38
C ARG A 59 18.78 13.23 -3.83
N THR A 60 18.13 14.08 -3.04
CA THR A 60 17.87 15.49 -3.41
C THR A 60 18.90 16.47 -2.86
N GLY A 61 19.65 16.09 -1.82
CA GLY A 61 20.53 16.98 -1.07
C GLY A 61 19.78 18.04 -0.26
N LYS A 62 18.46 17.89 -0.09
CA LYS A 62 17.57 18.85 0.56
C LYS A 62 17.01 18.26 1.85
N ASP A 63 16.63 19.13 2.77
CA ASP A 63 15.83 18.73 3.92
C ASP A 63 14.37 18.61 3.48
N VAL A 64 13.86 17.38 3.47
CA VAL A 64 12.55 17.02 2.92
C VAL A 64 11.76 16.22 3.93
N SER A 65 10.44 16.37 3.90
CA SER A 65 9.51 15.43 4.51
C SER A 65 8.86 14.58 3.42
N VAL A 66 8.43 13.36 3.77
CA VAL A 66 7.75 12.48 2.81
C VAL A 66 6.36 12.11 3.32
N GLU A 67 5.34 12.43 2.53
CA GLU A 67 3.99 11.89 2.68
C GLU A 67 3.89 10.60 1.87
N TYR A 68 3.19 9.59 2.38
CA TYR A 68 3.03 8.32 1.68
C TYR A 68 1.64 7.73 1.83
N GLU A 69 1.25 6.94 0.83
CA GLU A 69 0.03 6.13 0.84
C GLU A 69 0.39 4.71 0.38
N LEU A 70 0.01 3.69 1.16
CA LEU A 70 0.27 2.30 0.77
C LEU A 70 -0.59 1.90 -0.42
N LEU A 71 0.07 1.42 -1.48
CA LEU A 71 -0.58 0.90 -2.68
C LEU A 71 -1.13 -0.52 -2.46
N ARG A 72 -0.87 -1.17 -1.33
CA ARG A 72 -1.46 -2.47 -1.00
C ARG A 72 -1.68 -2.60 0.51
N LEU A 73 -2.74 -3.32 0.88
CA LEU A 73 -2.98 -3.71 2.27
C LEU A 73 -2.01 -4.83 2.66
N GLY A 74 -0.85 -4.42 3.22
CA GLY A 74 0.17 -5.33 3.72
C GLY A 74 1.23 -5.76 2.70
N PRO A 75 2.21 -6.57 3.16
CA PRO A 75 3.34 -6.95 2.34
C PRO A 75 2.98 -8.01 1.30
N THR A 76 3.71 -8.01 0.19
CA THR A 76 3.85 -9.16 -0.69
C THR A 76 5.08 -9.97 -0.31
N GLN A 77 4.91 -11.28 -0.16
CA GLN A 77 5.98 -12.21 0.14
C GLN A 77 6.12 -13.22 -1.01
N SER A 78 7.34 -13.40 -1.52
CA SER A 78 7.65 -14.35 -2.59
C SER A 78 8.92 -15.11 -2.23
N GLY A 79 8.79 -16.43 -2.05
CA GLY A 79 9.87 -17.30 -1.60
C GLY A 79 10.49 -16.81 -0.28
N ILE A 80 11.83 -16.76 -0.26
CA ILE A 80 12.65 -16.40 0.90
C ILE A 80 13.10 -14.92 0.91
N ALA A 81 12.63 -14.10 -0.04
CA ALA A 81 13.02 -12.69 -0.10
C ALA A 81 12.41 -11.90 1.07
N TYR A 82 12.89 -10.69 1.33
CA TYR A 82 12.26 -9.82 2.32
C TYR A 82 10.80 -9.44 1.93
N PRO A 83 9.90 -9.26 2.91
CA PRO A 83 8.54 -8.77 2.66
C PRO A 83 8.56 -7.41 1.97
N LYS A 84 7.74 -7.26 0.92
CA LYS A 84 7.72 -6.06 0.07
C LYS A 84 6.48 -5.22 0.31
N PHE A 85 6.68 -3.94 0.53
CA PHE A 85 5.63 -2.92 0.54
C PHE A 85 5.74 -2.03 -0.68
N TYR A 86 4.63 -1.41 -1.02
CA TYR A 86 4.51 -0.51 -2.16
C TYR A 86 3.79 0.73 -1.70
N ALA A 87 4.36 1.90 -1.99
CA ALA A 87 3.76 3.17 -1.60
C ALA A 87 3.81 4.17 -2.75
N TRP A 88 2.80 5.03 -2.80
CA TRP A 88 2.88 6.28 -3.52
C TRP A 88 3.42 7.33 -2.57
N ILE A 89 4.34 8.17 -3.02
CA ILE A 89 4.98 9.18 -2.18
C ILE A 89 4.85 10.57 -2.78
N LYS A 90 4.87 11.57 -1.90
CA LYS A 90 5.07 12.99 -2.21
C LYS A 90 6.25 13.49 -1.39
N VAL A 91 7.29 13.94 -2.07
CA VAL A 91 8.47 14.56 -1.44
C VAL A 91 8.20 16.05 -1.31
N VAL A 92 8.21 16.55 -0.08
CA VAL A 92 7.84 17.92 0.26
C VAL A 92 9.06 18.68 0.78
N GLU A 93 9.38 19.81 0.17
CA GLU A 93 10.35 20.79 0.66
C GLU A 93 9.63 22.11 0.91
N LYS A 94 9.69 22.62 2.14
CA LYS A 94 9.06 23.92 2.52
C LYS A 94 7.62 24.05 1.99
N GLU A 95 6.80 23.04 2.30
CA GLU A 95 5.37 22.95 1.91
C GLU A 95 5.11 22.81 0.40
N LYS A 96 6.14 22.64 -0.42
CA LYS A 96 6.00 22.38 -1.86
C LYS A 96 6.35 20.95 -2.19
N ILE A 97 5.47 20.29 -2.92
CA ILE A 97 5.80 19.00 -3.54
C ILE A 97 6.86 19.26 -4.60
N ILE A 98 8.05 18.70 -4.40
CA ILE A 98 9.18 18.80 -5.33
C ILE A 98 9.37 17.52 -6.15
N ASP A 99 8.81 16.40 -5.68
CA ASP A 99 8.80 15.13 -6.41
C ASP A 99 7.64 14.24 -5.94
N GLN A 100 7.20 13.32 -6.80
CA GLN A 100 6.20 12.31 -6.44
C GLN A 100 6.33 11.08 -7.33
N GLY A 101 5.89 9.92 -6.85
CA GLY A 101 5.99 8.67 -7.59
C GLY A 101 5.77 7.42 -6.75
N ALA A 102 6.08 6.26 -7.33
CA ALA A 102 5.87 4.97 -6.70
C ALA A 102 7.19 4.38 -6.18
N VAL A 103 7.16 3.80 -4.98
CA VAL A 103 8.30 3.14 -4.35
C VAL A 103 8.00 1.69 -4.02
N ARG A 104 9.02 0.83 -4.11
CA ARG A 104 9.02 -0.54 -3.58
C ARG A 104 9.98 -0.63 -2.40
N LEU A 105 9.46 -0.96 -1.23
CA LEU A 105 10.23 -1.07 0.01
C LEU A 105 10.37 -2.54 0.43
N ALA A 106 11.51 -2.90 1.02
CA ALA A 106 11.71 -4.16 1.73
C ALA A 106 11.70 -3.91 3.25
N ALA A 107 10.92 -4.67 4.00
CA ALA A 107 10.98 -4.67 5.47
C ALA A 107 12.07 -5.65 5.93
N ILE A 108 12.94 -5.22 6.85
CA ILE A 108 14.14 -5.99 7.24
C ILE A 108 14.25 -6.03 8.77
N ASP A 109 14.37 -7.24 9.32
CA ASP A 109 14.70 -7.55 10.71
C ASP A 109 13.84 -6.80 11.77
N LYS A 110 12.63 -6.35 11.42
CA LYS A 110 11.75 -5.48 12.23
C LYS A 110 12.32 -4.11 12.58
N LYS A 111 13.40 -3.70 11.93
CA LYS A 111 14.18 -2.52 12.34
C LYS A 111 14.15 -1.39 11.34
N ARG A 112 13.98 -1.70 10.06
CA ARG A 112 14.04 -0.70 9.00
C ARG A 112 13.29 -1.12 7.74
N PHE A 113 13.06 -0.14 6.90
CA PHE A 113 12.69 -0.33 5.51
C PHE A 113 13.85 0.08 4.61
N GLU A 114 14.03 -0.62 3.50
CA GLU A 114 14.96 -0.24 2.45
C GLU A 114 14.20 0.02 1.14
N ILE A 115 14.42 1.19 0.54
CA ILE A 115 13.85 1.52 -0.76
C ILE A 115 14.66 0.74 -1.80
N THR A 116 14.01 -0.23 -2.43
CA THR A 116 14.65 -1.03 -3.47
C THR A 116 14.49 -0.39 -4.84
N HIS A 117 13.34 0.25 -5.09
CA HIS A 117 13.01 0.89 -6.37
C HIS A 117 12.20 2.16 -6.12
N TYR A 118 12.41 3.16 -6.96
CA TYR A 118 11.60 4.37 -7.06
C TYR A 118 11.40 4.69 -8.54
N LEU A 119 10.15 4.82 -8.96
CA LEU A 119 9.77 5.35 -10.26
C LEU A 119 9.08 6.69 -10.07
N LYS A 120 9.66 7.73 -10.67
CA LYS A 120 9.09 9.07 -10.62
C LYS A 120 7.80 9.13 -11.43
N CYS A 121 6.85 9.95 -11.03
CA CYS A 121 5.58 10.03 -11.71
C CYS A 121 5.71 10.44 -13.19
N SER A 122 6.64 11.34 -13.52
CA SER A 122 6.91 11.71 -14.91
C SER A 122 7.47 10.54 -15.72
N GLU A 123 8.33 9.71 -15.13
CA GLU A 123 8.90 8.52 -15.80
C GLU A 123 7.81 7.50 -16.13
N VAL A 124 6.85 7.29 -15.22
CA VAL A 124 5.73 6.36 -15.45
C VAL A 124 4.75 6.92 -16.50
N ILE A 125 4.58 8.24 -16.59
CA ILE A 125 3.78 8.86 -17.65
C ILE A 125 4.45 8.69 -19.02
N GLU A 126 5.76 8.93 -19.09
CA GLU A 126 6.53 8.85 -20.34
C GLU A 126 6.71 7.41 -20.81
N ASN A 127 6.92 6.48 -19.89
CA ASN A 127 7.05 5.06 -20.15
C ASN A 127 6.17 4.23 -19.19
N PRO A 128 4.89 4.02 -19.52
CA PRO A 128 3.97 3.27 -18.67
C PRO A 128 4.38 1.81 -18.40
N GLU A 129 5.16 1.20 -19.30
CA GLU A 129 5.61 -0.19 -19.15
C GLU A 129 6.62 -0.36 -18.01
N SER A 130 7.39 0.69 -17.69
CA SER A 130 8.39 0.67 -16.60
C SER A 130 7.78 0.28 -15.25
N ALA A 131 6.51 0.63 -14.99
CA ALA A 131 5.83 0.22 -13.77
C ALA A 131 5.61 -1.30 -13.70
N ALA A 132 5.31 -1.95 -14.82
CA ALA A 132 5.08 -3.39 -14.87
C ALA A 132 6.35 -4.22 -14.68
N GLU A 133 7.53 -3.64 -14.93
CA GLU A 133 8.83 -4.30 -14.68
C GLU A 133 9.17 -4.37 -13.18
N VAL A 134 8.68 -3.41 -12.40
CA VAL A 134 9.03 -3.23 -10.98
C VAL A 134 7.93 -3.73 -10.04
N PHE A 135 6.67 -3.53 -10.44
CA PHE A 135 5.51 -3.65 -9.57
C PHE A 135 4.56 -4.77 -10.04
N PRO A 136 3.94 -5.52 -9.11
CA PRO A 136 2.86 -6.44 -9.46
C PRO A 136 1.70 -5.72 -10.15
N SER A 137 0.96 -6.42 -11.00
CA SER A 137 -0.15 -5.84 -11.78
C SER A 137 -1.18 -5.09 -10.92
N GLU A 138 -1.55 -5.62 -9.75
CA GLU A 138 -2.50 -4.93 -8.85
C GLU A 138 -1.98 -3.57 -8.34
N VAL A 139 -0.66 -3.46 -8.16
CA VAL A 139 0.00 -2.23 -7.73
C VAL A 139 0.12 -1.27 -8.91
N VAL A 140 0.39 -1.78 -10.12
CA VAL A 140 0.40 -0.97 -11.35
C VAL A 140 -0.93 -0.28 -11.59
N GLU A 141 -2.05 -0.96 -11.41
CA GLU A 141 -3.38 -0.34 -11.57
C GLU A 141 -3.62 0.80 -10.56
N LYS A 142 -3.14 0.65 -9.33
CA LYS A 142 -3.21 1.74 -8.34
C LYS A 142 -2.26 2.88 -8.64
N ILE A 143 -1.07 2.60 -9.19
CA ILE A 143 -0.16 3.64 -9.66
C ILE A 143 -0.83 4.48 -10.75
N LYS A 144 -1.53 3.86 -11.71
CA LYS A 144 -2.30 4.57 -12.73
C LYS A 144 -3.37 5.48 -12.11
N GLN A 145 -4.11 5.00 -11.11
CA GLN A 145 -5.08 5.80 -10.37
C GLN A 145 -4.42 7.01 -9.67
N LYS A 146 -3.28 6.80 -9.00
CA LYS A 146 -2.55 7.89 -8.34
C LYS A 146 -2.04 8.95 -9.32
N ILE A 147 -1.62 8.56 -10.53
CA ILE A 147 -1.21 9.48 -11.59
C ILE A 147 -2.36 10.44 -11.96
N ASP A 148 -3.57 9.90 -12.10
CA ASP A 148 -4.76 10.66 -12.45
C ASP A 148 -5.21 11.60 -11.31
N ASP A 149 -5.19 11.09 -10.07
CA ASP A 149 -5.63 11.83 -8.87
C ASP A 149 -4.68 12.98 -8.50
N ASP A 150 -3.37 12.70 -8.46
CA ASP A 150 -2.34 13.65 -8.01
C ASP A 150 -1.87 14.58 -9.12
N LYS A 151 -2.55 14.57 -10.28
CA LYS A 151 -2.30 15.45 -11.43
C LYS A 151 -0.81 15.55 -11.75
N CYS A 152 -0.15 14.41 -11.83
CA CYS A 152 1.27 14.34 -12.17
C CYS A 152 1.61 14.97 -13.52
N ARG A 153 0.62 15.07 -14.39
CA ARG A 153 0.64 15.96 -15.55
C ARG A 153 0.54 17.38 -15.00
N GLY A 154 1.69 18.02 -14.79
CA GLY A 154 1.72 19.45 -14.55
C GLY A 154 0.78 20.15 -15.53
N LYS A 155 -0.01 21.12 -15.07
CA LYS A 155 -0.80 21.96 -15.97
C LYS A 155 0.15 22.46 -17.06
N ILE A 156 -0.06 21.98 -18.28
CA ILE A 156 0.54 22.54 -19.50
C ILE A 156 -0.01 23.96 -19.64
#